data_AF-A0A2E7A795-F1
#
_entry.id   AF-A0A2E7A795-F1
#
_cell.length_a   1.000
_cell.length_b   1.000
_cell.length_c   1.000
_cell.angle_alpha   90.00
_cell.angle_beta   90.00
_cell.angle_gamma   90.00
#
_symmetry.space_group_name_H-M   'P 1'
#
loop_
_entity.id
_entity.type
_entity.pdbx_description
1 polymer ?
#
loop_
_entity_poly.entity_id
_entity_poly.type
_entity_poly.pdbx_seq_one_letter_code
_entity_poly.pdbx_strand_id
1 'polypeptide(L)'
;MATRVVDDCELCEAARFTHWYYEDDICWVADCEACSTPMVVWKSHGTDPSQEDVEWMLERLKAAGVERFGPEVGSIDRTMRQVPEHFHAHLRDAQWLSRRWTETPSKYSGVGGDRILLK
;
A
#
# COMPACT_ATOMS: atom_id res chain seq x y z
N MET A 1 -15.82 -11.62 8.07
CA MET A 1 -14.96 -12.82 7.88
C MET A 1 -13.70 -12.62 8.67
N ALA A 2 -13.08 -13.68 9.20
CA ALA A 2 -11.82 -13.54 9.93
C ALA A 2 -10.67 -13.26 8.95
N THR A 3 -9.85 -12.27 9.25
CA THR A 3 -8.63 -11.94 8.49
C THR A 3 -7.64 -13.12 8.56
N ARG A 4 -7.18 -13.61 7.41
CA ARG A 4 -6.11 -14.61 7.34
C ARG A 4 -4.75 -13.91 7.36
N VAL A 5 -3.79 -14.40 8.14
CA VAL A 5 -2.41 -13.91 8.17
C VAL A 5 -1.42 -15.07 7.99
N VAL A 6 -0.23 -14.79 7.48
CA VAL A 6 0.87 -15.74 7.26
C VAL A 6 2.17 -15.12 7.78
N ASP A 7 2.90 -15.84 8.63
CA ASP A 7 4.06 -15.31 9.37
C ASP A 7 5.22 -14.85 8.46
N ASP A 8 5.43 -15.52 7.32
CA ASP A 8 6.51 -15.19 6.37
C ASP A 8 6.11 -14.17 5.29
N CYS A 9 4.98 -13.46 5.47
CA CYS A 9 4.50 -12.47 4.51
C CYS A 9 4.70 -11.04 5.05
N GLU A 10 5.57 -10.27 4.40
CA GLU A 10 5.86 -8.87 4.77
C GLU A 10 4.62 -7.96 4.73
N LEU A 11 3.64 -8.29 3.88
CA LEU A 11 2.38 -7.56 3.79
C LEU A 11 1.38 -7.93 4.90
N CYS A 12 1.48 -9.13 5.48
CA CYS A 12 0.75 -9.50 6.69
C CYS A 12 1.35 -8.83 7.94
N GLU A 13 2.68 -8.68 8.01
CA GLU A 13 3.36 -7.97 9.11
C GLU A 13 2.89 -6.50 9.19
N ALA A 14 2.62 -5.88 8.03
CA ALA A 14 2.15 -4.50 7.93
C ALA A 14 3.02 -3.51 8.72
N ALA A 15 4.34 -3.71 8.68
CA ALA A 15 5.29 -2.89 9.41
C ALA A 15 5.22 -1.41 8.96
N ARG A 16 5.13 -0.49 9.93
CA ARG A 16 4.89 0.94 9.67
C ARG A 16 6.20 1.74 9.55
N PHE A 17 6.89 1.59 8.44
CA PHE A 17 8.14 2.31 8.15
C PHE A 17 8.05 3.29 6.96
N THR A 18 6.92 3.35 6.28
CA THR A 18 6.63 4.38 5.27
C THR A 18 5.47 5.27 5.74
N HIS A 19 5.10 6.28 4.96
CA HIS A 19 3.94 7.10 5.27
C HIS A 19 2.64 6.32 5.05
N TRP A 20 1.74 6.37 6.03
CA TRP A 20 0.44 5.71 6.03
C TRP A 20 -0.65 6.75 5.80
N TYR A 21 -1.54 6.48 4.84
CA TYR A 21 -2.67 7.34 4.49
C TYR A 21 -3.96 6.87 5.12
N TYR A 22 -4.11 5.54 5.28
CA TYR A 22 -5.39 4.94 5.65
C TYR A 22 -5.23 3.54 6.22
N GLU A 23 -6.13 3.16 7.12
CA GLU A 23 -6.30 1.79 7.59
C GLU A 23 -7.73 1.58 8.10
N ASP A 24 -8.32 0.44 7.76
CA ASP A 24 -9.57 -0.06 8.34
C ASP A 24 -9.52 -1.59 8.48
N ASP A 25 -10.67 -2.25 8.64
CA ASP A 25 -10.74 -3.71 8.78
C ASP A 25 -10.46 -4.48 7.48
N ILE A 26 -10.56 -3.82 6.31
CA ILE A 26 -10.41 -4.44 4.98
C ILE A 26 -8.98 -4.27 4.48
N CYS A 27 -8.39 -3.09 4.60
CA CYS A 27 -7.12 -2.76 3.99
C CYS A 27 -6.31 -1.71 4.75
N TRP A 28 -5.06 -1.55 4.32
CA TRP A 28 -4.24 -0.41 4.67
C TRP A 28 -3.64 0.21 3.41
N VAL A 29 -3.36 1.51 3.47
CA VAL A 29 -2.78 2.28 2.38
C VAL A 29 -1.57 3.04 2.89
N ALA A 30 -0.43 2.78 2.26
CA ALA A 30 0.85 3.39 2.61
C ALA A 30 1.72 3.57 1.36
N ASP A 31 2.78 4.35 1.45
CA ASP A 31 3.77 4.39 0.38
C ASP A 31 4.55 3.07 0.32
N CYS A 32 4.74 2.54 -0.89
CA CYS A 32 5.61 1.41 -1.14
C CYS A 32 7.08 1.84 -1.05
N GLU A 33 7.89 1.18 -0.23
CA GLU A 33 9.33 1.46 -0.12
C GLU A 33 10.06 1.27 -1.46
N ALA A 34 9.71 0.21 -2.19
CA ALA A 34 10.38 -0.09 -3.45
C ALA A 34 9.98 0.88 -4.57
N CYS A 35 8.71 1.27 -4.66
CA CYS A 35 8.18 2.08 -5.77
C CYS A 35 8.12 3.58 -5.48
N SER A 36 8.15 4.00 -4.21
CA SER A 36 7.92 5.38 -3.77
C SER A 36 6.54 5.95 -4.19
N THR A 37 5.54 5.09 -4.33
CA THR A 37 4.17 5.45 -4.68
C THR A 37 3.17 4.82 -3.71
N PRO A 38 1.97 5.40 -3.51
CA PRO A 38 0.93 4.79 -2.72
C PRO A 38 0.60 3.38 -3.20
N MET A 39 0.44 2.47 -2.25
CA MET A 39 -0.09 1.12 -2.45
C MET A 39 -1.18 0.83 -1.43
N VAL A 40 -2.19 0.09 -1.87
CA VAL A 40 -3.21 -0.51 -0.99
C VAL A 40 -2.94 -1.99 -0.89
N VAL A 41 -3.11 -2.53 0.31
CA VAL A 41 -2.92 -3.94 0.61
C VAL A 41 -4.14 -4.46 1.35
N TRP A 42 -4.66 -5.60 0.89
CA TRP A 42 -5.74 -6.28 1.59
C TRP A 42 -5.24 -6.79 2.93
N LYS A 43 -5.98 -6.61 4.03
CA LYS A 43 -5.52 -7.09 5.34
C LYS A 43 -5.46 -8.61 5.42
N SER A 44 -6.37 -9.29 4.72
CA SER A 44 -6.34 -10.75 4.65
C SER A 44 -5.31 -11.21 3.62
N HIS A 45 -4.56 -12.24 3.96
CA HIS A 45 -3.67 -12.93 3.05
C HIS A 45 -4.46 -13.69 1.98
N GLY A 46 -3.94 -13.68 0.76
CA GLY A 46 -4.56 -14.26 -0.42
C GLY A 46 -4.66 -13.25 -1.57
N THR A 47 -5.03 -13.74 -2.74
CA THR A 47 -5.04 -12.96 -3.99
C THR A 47 -6.44 -12.70 -4.55
N ASP A 48 -7.47 -13.25 -3.91
CA ASP A 48 -8.87 -13.24 -4.38
C ASP A 48 -9.81 -12.57 -3.36
N PRO A 49 -9.62 -11.28 -3.04
CA PRO A 49 -10.59 -10.50 -2.29
C PRO A 49 -11.93 -10.42 -3.04
N SER A 50 -13.02 -10.18 -2.30
CA SER A 50 -14.32 -9.96 -2.93
C SER A 50 -14.30 -8.74 -3.85
N GLN A 51 -15.21 -8.68 -4.83
CA GLN A 51 -15.29 -7.53 -5.73
C GLN A 51 -15.56 -6.22 -4.97
N GLU A 52 -16.39 -6.27 -3.94
CA GLU A 52 -16.69 -5.14 -3.05
C GLU A 52 -15.43 -4.65 -2.33
N ASP A 53 -14.64 -5.58 -1.77
CA ASP A 53 -13.36 -5.24 -1.11
C ASP A 53 -12.36 -4.64 -2.12
N VAL A 54 -12.30 -5.17 -3.35
CA VAL A 54 -11.44 -4.60 -4.40
C VAL A 54 -11.85 -3.17 -4.71
N GLU A 55 -13.13 -2.93 -4.94
CA GLU A 55 -13.65 -1.58 -5.26
C GLU A 55 -13.31 -0.61 -4.13
N TRP A 56 -13.56 -1.00 -2.88
CA TRP A 56 -13.22 -0.22 -1.70
C TRP A 56 -11.72 0.09 -1.60
N MET A 57 -10.87 -0.93 -1.74
CA MET A 57 -9.41 -0.77 -1.73
C MET A 57 -8.92 0.22 -2.81
N LEU A 58 -9.48 0.12 -4.03
CA LEU A 58 -9.07 1.01 -5.12
C LEU A 58 -9.56 2.44 -4.91
N GLU A 59 -10.71 2.66 -4.28
CA GLU A 59 -11.15 4.00 -3.85
C GLU A 59 -10.21 4.59 -2.81
N ARG A 60 -9.82 3.79 -1.80
CA ARG A 60 -8.87 4.24 -0.78
C ARG A 60 -7.50 4.57 -1.36
N LEU A 61 -7.02 3.76 -2.30
CA LEU A 61 -5.78 4.00 -3.03
C LEU A 61 -5.82 5.32 -3.83
N LYS A 62 -6.93 5.59 -4.54
CA LYS A 62 -7.08 6.85 -5.29
C LYS A 62 -7.07 8.06 -4.37
N ALA A 63 -7.71 7.98 -3.21
CA ALA A 63 -7.69 9.07 -2.23
C ALA A 63 -6.26 9.38 -1.73
N ALA A 64 -5.47 8.35 -1.40
CA ALA A 64 -4.06 8.52 -1.08
C ALA A 64 -3.26 9.12 -2.24
N GLY A 65 -3.59 8.74 -3.48
CA GLY A 65 -3.04 9.35 -4.69
C GLY A 65 -3.29 10.85 -4.80
N VAL A 66 -4.52 11.28 -4.56
CA VAL A 66 -4.90 12.69 -4.59
C VAL A 66 -4.17 13.46 -3.49
N GLU A 67 -4.04 12.89 -2.30
CA GLU A 67 -3.27 13.48 -1.21
C GLU A 67 -1.77 13.61 -1.56
N ARG A 68 -1.19 12.57 -2.17
CA ARG A 68 0.24 12.50 -2.45
C ARG A 68 0.69 13.28 -3.69
N PHE A 69 -0.14 13.31 -4.73
CA PHE A 69 0.23 13.85 -6.06
C PHE A 69 -0.72 14.96 -6.56
N GLY A 70 -1.84 15.20 -5.89
CA GLY A 70 -2.89 16.10 -6.37
C GLY A 70 -3.90 15.42 -7.30
N PRO A 71 -4.85 16.19 -7.88
CA PRO A 71 -6.03 15.67 -8.56
C PRO A 71 -5.80 14.97 -9.91
N GLU A 72 -4.61 15.07 -10.51
CA GLU A 72 -4.26 14.32 -11.72
C GLU A 72 -3.80 12.89 -11.36
N VAL A 73 -4.76 12.03 -11.06
CA VAL A 73 -4.52 10.71 -10.46
C VAL A 73 -3.99 9.71 -11.50
N GLY A 74 -2.91 9.03 -11.15
CA GLY A 74 -2.20 8.05 -11.97
C GLY A 74 -3.00 6.79 -12.35
N SER A 75 -2.32 5.83 -12.97
CA SER A 75 -2.90 4.52 -13.31
C SER A 75 -2.73 3.52 -12.17
N ILE A 76 -3.71 2.64 -11.99
CA ILE A 76 -3.66 1.57 -10.99
C ILE A 76 -2.98 0.34 -11.60
N ASP A 77 -1.93 -0.14 -10.93
CA ASP A 77 -1.23 -1.39 -11.25
C ASP A 77 -1.53 -2.45 -10.18
N ARG A 78 -2.28 -3.49 -10.56
CA ARG A 78 -2.66 -4.61 -9.70
C ARG A 78 -1.71 -5.81 -9.80
N THR A 79 -0.58 -5.66 -10.50
CA THR A 79 0.37 -6.75 -10.69
C THR A 79 1.18 -6.97 -9.41
N MET A 80 0.92 -8.08 -8.72
CA MET A 80 1.61 -8.48 -7.50
C MET A 80 2.96 -9.12 -7.84
N ARG A 81 4.04 -8.32 -7.88
CA ARG A 81 5.36 -8.78 -8.36
C ARG A 81 6.22 -9.39 -7.26
N GLN A 82 6.45 -8.67 -6.17
CA GLN A 82 7.35 -9.11 -5.11
C GLN A 82 6.67 -10.07 -4.12
N VAL A 83 5.39 -9.83 -3.83
CA VAL A 83 4.57 -10.66 -2.94
C VAL A 83 3.36 -11.17 -3.74
N PRO A 84 3.57 -12.12 -4.68
CA PRO A 84 2.54 -12.55 -5.63
C PRO A 84 1.34 -13.25 -4.98
N GLU A 85 1.48 -13.75 -3.77
CA GLU A 85 0.46 -14.47 -2.99
C GLU A 85 -0.43 -13.57 -2.11
N HIS A 86 -0.19 -12.25 -2.09
CA HIS A 86 -0.94 -11.31 -1.26
C HIS A 86 -1.43 -10.12 -2.09
N PHE A 87 -2.75 -9.94 -2.12
CA PHE A 87 -3.39 -8.87 -2.87
C PHE A 87 -2.88 -7.48 -2.47
N HIS A 88 -2.31 -6.78 -3.45
CA HIS A 88 -1.97 -5.38 -3.34
C HIS A 88 -2.01 -4.71 -4.70
N ALA A 89 -2.21 -3.40 -4.70
CA ALA A 89 -2.21 -2.57 -5.90
C ALA A 89 -1.46 -1.26 -5.65
N HIS A 90 -0.82 -0.74 -6.69
CA HIS A 90 -0.09 0.52 -6.65
C HIS A 90 -0.78 1.57 -7.50
N LEU A 91 -0.69 2.83 -7.10
CA LEU A 91 -1.05 3.96 -7.95
C LEU A 91 0.22 4.57 -8.53
N ARG A 92 0.38 4.49 -9.86
CA ARG A 92 1.54 5.01 -10.57
C ARG A 92 1.15 6.28 -11.34
N ASP A 93 1.60 7.46 -10.90
CA ASP A 93 1.43 8.69 -11.67
C ASP A 93 2.27 8.66 -12.97
N ALA A 94 1.96 9.45 -13.99
CA ALA A 94 2.68 9.39 -15.26
C ALA A 94 4.19 9.70 -15.14
N GLN A 95 4.58 10.42 -14.09
CA GLN A 95 5.96 10.77 -13.79
C GLN A 95 6.56 9.87 -12.69
N TRP A 96 5.91 8.75 -12.33
CA TRP A 96 6.33 7.91 -11.20
C TRP A 96 7.79 7.47 -11.29
N LEU A 97 8.28 7.16 -12.50
CA LEU A 97 9.66 6.77 -12.74
C LEU A 97 10.64 7.90 -12.46
N SER A 98 10.35 9.13 -12.89
CA SER A 98 11.24 10.26 -12.61
C SER A 98 11.16 10.66 -11.13
N ARG A 99 9.94 10.76 -10.58
CA ARG A 99 9.69 11.11 -9.17
C ARG A 99 10.35 10.14 -8.19
N ARG A 100 10.40 8.84 -8.51
CA ARG A 100 11.10 7.85 -7.69
C ARG A 100 12.57 8.20 -7.42
N TRP A 101 13.23 8.89 -8.35
CA TRP A 101 14.65 9.28 -8.24
C TRP A 101 14.84 10.74 -7.84
N THR A 102 13.86 11.61 -8.10
CA THR A 102 14.00 13.07 -7.93
C THR A 102 13.25 13.61 -6.71
N GLU A 103 12.18 12.96 -6.29
CA GLU A 103 11.44 13.34 -5.09
C GLU A 103 12.03 12.63 -3.88
N THR A 104 11.96 13.29 -2.73
CA THR A 104 12.25 12.57 -1.51
C THR A 104 11.20 11.47 -1.36
N PRO A 105 11.61 10.19 -1.19
CA PRO A 105 10.68 9.16 -0.73
C PRO A 105 9.94 9.74 0.45
N SER A 106 8.61 9.58 0.46
CA SER A 106 7.74 10.14 1.48
C SER A 106 8.44 10.10 2.83
N LYS A 107 8.91 11.27 3.27
CA LYS A 107 9.77 11.37 4.44
C LYS A 107 8.89 10.90 5.58
N TYR A 108 9.23 9.72 6.12
CA TYR A 108 8.86 9.23 7.45
C TYR A 108 8.12 10.31 8.24
N SER A 109 6.80 10.23 8.31
CA SER A 109 5.99 11.13 9.15
C SER A 109 6.15 10.77 10.63
N GLY A 110 7.39 10.55 11.09
CA GLY A 110 7.71 10.29 12.49
C GLY A 110 7.33 8.90 13.02
N VAL A 111 7.09 7.89 12.17
CA VAL A 111 6.99 6.50 12.63
C VAL A 111 8.34 5.81 12.39
N GLY A 112 9.21 6.02 13.37
CA GLY A 112 10.55 5.46 13.51
C GLY A 112 10.83 5.17 14.99
N GLY A 113 9.81 4.66 15.69
CA GLY A 113 10.05 3.85 16.88
C GLY A 113 10.57 2.48 16.43
N ASP A 114 11.34 1.82 17.30
CA ASP A 114 11.91 0.50 17.04
C ASP A 114 10.91 -0.46 16.39
N ARG A 115 11.39 -1.36 15.52
CA ARG A 115 10.61 -2.51 15.02
C ARG A 115 10.10 -3.32 16.21
N ILE A 116 8.86 -3.07 16.65
CA ILE A 116 8.20 -3.91 17.64
C ILE A 116 7.64 -5.11 16.86
N LEU A 117 8.41 -6.20 16.85
CA LEU A 117 7.89 -7.51 16.47
C LEU A 117 6.80 -7.86 17.48
N LEU A 118 5.54 -7.90 17.04
CA LEU A 118 4.45 -8.44 17.85
C LEU A 118 4.69 -9.96 17.98
N LYS A 119 4.94 -10.40 19.21
CA LYS A 119 4.98 -11.82 19.62
C LYS A 119 3.57 -12.34 19.87
#